data_AF-A0A957S4Q7-F1
#
_entry.id   AF-A0A957S4Q7-F1
#
_cell.length_a   1.000
_cell.length_b   1.000
_cell.length_c   1.000
_cell.angle_alpha   90.00
_cell.angle_beta   90.00
_cell.angle_gamma   90.00
#
_symmetry.space_group_name_H-M   'P 1'
#
loop_
_entity.id
_entity.type
_entity.pdbx_description
1 polymer ?
#
loop_
_entity_poly.entity_id
_entity_poly.type
_entity_poly.pdbx_seq_one_letter_code
_entity_poly.pdbx_strand_id
1 'polypeptide(L)'
;NGAASHAVSAFYKIEPGRANVAPVVTAALLPFVYPAEQIMLPTNEIGLYGTVEDQTFATGDDRLTTGWSLLAGPGPVTFDDAAAPRTRATFAQPGVYLLRLTADDGALTAHSDVTVEVLPQGGNRVTLPGRVEAENYKDGGEGVGYHDLTFGNFAQVYRTDGVDLNYAYNEWTGYSLVHMDP
;
A
#
# COMPACT_ATOMS: atom_id res chain seq x y z
N ASN A 1 60.96 -7.97 -46.70
CA ASN A 1 59.48 -7.95 -46.68
C ASN A 1 58.95 -9.28 -46.15
N GLY A 2 59.01 -9.48 -44.84
CA GLY A 2 58.41 -10.63 -44.16
C GLY A 2 57.26 -10.13 -43.31
N ALA A 3 56.03 -10.49 -43.68
CA ALA A 3 54.84 -10.15 -42.91
C ALA A 3 54.74 -11.14 -41.72
N ALA A 4 54.95 -10.64 -40.51
CA ALA A 4 54.67 -11.41 -39.29
C ALA A 4 53.16 -11.39 -39.05
N SER A 5 52.51 -12.54 -39.29
CA SER A 5 51.14 -12.80 -38.89
C SER A 5 51.05 -12.78 -37.35
N HIS A 6 50.49 -11.72 -36.79
CA HIS A 6 50.05 -11.72 -35.39
C HIS A 6 48.66 -12.37 -35.35
N ALA A 7 48.61 -13.69 -35.20
CA ALA A 7 47.39 -14.35 -34.78
C ALA A 7 47.19 -14.06 -33.29
N VAL A 8 46.35 -13.07 -32.98
CA VAL A 8 45.87 -12.86 -31.62
C VAL A 8 44.76 -13.88 -31.38
N SER A 9 45.13 -15.03 -30.82
CA SER A 9 44.17 -15.98 -30.27
C SER A 9 43.56 -15.39 -29.00
N ALA A 10 42.39 -14.77 -29.11
CA ALA A 10 41.57 -14.45 -27.96
C ALA A 10 40.97 -15.75 -27.40
N PHE A 11 41.63 -16.32 -26.40
CA PHE A 11 41.01 -17.32 -25.54
C PHE A 11 39.92 -16.62 -24.75
N TYR A 12 38.66 -16.71 -25.20
CA TYR A 12 37.54 -16.52 -24.30
C TYR A 12 37.64 -17.66 -23.28
N LYS A 13 38.17 -17.33 -22.10
CA LYS A 13 38.06 -18.18 -20.93
C LYS A 13 36.56 -18.23 -20.64
N ILE A 14 35.88 -19.31 -21.06
CA ILE A 14 34.54 -19.59 -20.57
C ILE A 14 34.75 -19.88 -19.09
N GLU A 15 34.53 -18.88 -18.25
CA GLU A 15 34.42 -19.12 -16.81
C GLU A 15 33.29 -20.15 -16.62
N PRO A 16 33.41 -21.11 -15.69
CA PRO A 16 32.32 -22.04 -15.41
C PRO A 16 31.06 -21.20 -15.21
N GLY A 17 30.05 -21.41 -16.07
CA GLY A 17 28.90 -20.53 -16.17
C GLY A 17 28.35 -20.25 -14.78
N ARG A 18 28.32 -18.98 -14.38
CA ARG A 18 27.76 -18.56 -13.10
C ARG A 18 26.35 -19.16 -13.00
N ALA A 19 26.06 -19.88 -11.92
CA ALA A 19 24.72 -20.43 -11.70
C ALA A 19 23.69 -19.28 -11.72
N ASN A 20 22.55 -19.51 -12.37
CA ASN A 20 21.47 -18.53 -12.42
C ASN A 20 20.92 -18.26 -11.00
N VAL A 21 20.48 -17.03 -10.74
CA VAL A 21 19.82 -16.63 -9.49
C VAL A 21 18.44 -16.06 -9.83
N ALA A 22 17.40 -16.47 -9.09
CA ALA A 22 16.06 -15.98 -9.34
C ALA A 22 15.96 -14.44 -9.20
N PRO A 23 15.04 -13.78 -9.92
CA PRO A 23 14.85 -12.33 -9.81
C PRO A 23 14.49 -11.90 -8.38
N VAL A 24 14.84 -10.67 -8.04
CA VAL A 24 14.35 -10.02 -6.81
C VAL A 24 13.07 -9.27 -7.14
N VAL A 25 11.97 -9.62 -6.48
CA VAL A 25 10.65 -9.01 -6.68
C VAL A 25 10.21 -8.33 -5.40
N THR A 26 9.83 -7.05 -5.50
CA THR A 26 9.14 -6.34 -4.42
C THR A 26 7.85 -5.79 -4.95
N ALA A 27 6.76 -6.03 -4.22
CA ALA A 27 5.45 -5.47 -4.51
C ALA A 27 5.01 -4.57 -3.35
N ALA A 28 4.48 -3.41 -3.70
CA ALA A 28 3.93 -2.44 -2.77
C ALA A 28 2.71 -1.74 -3.41
N LEU A 29 2.00 -0.99 -2.59
CA LEU A 29 0.88 -0.16 -2.97
C LEU A 29 1.29 1.31 -2.77
N LEU A 30 0.71 2.26 -3.52
CA LEU A 30 0.88 3.70 -3.25
C LEU A 30 -0.46 4.42 -3.18
N PRO A 31 -0.54 5.48 -2.34
CA PRO A 31 0.53 6.03 -1.49
C PRO A 31 0.78 5.19 -0.22
N PHE A 32 2.06 5.03 0.18
CA PHE A 32 2.45 4.40 1.45
C PHE A 32 1.79 5.13 2.64
N VAL A 33 0.59 4.71 3.01
CA VAL A 33 -0.12 5.14 4.22
C VAL A 33 -0.39 3.86 5.01
N TYR A 34 0.39 3.63 6.06
CA TYR A 34 0.15 2.53 7.00
C TYR A 34 -0.87 2.96 8.07
N PRO A 35 -1.76 2.05 8.53
CA PRO A 35 -1.80 0.60 8.27
C PRO A 35 -2.91 0.20 7.28
N ALA A 36 -2.73 -0.94 6.58
CA ALA A 36 -3.65 -1.59 5.62
C ALA A 36 -4.34 -0.63 4.62
N GLU A 37 -3.93 -0.67 3.35
CA GLU A 37 -4.53 0.14 2.30
C GLU A 37 -5.99 -0.27 2.06
N GLN A 38 -6.87 0.46 2.74
CA GLN A 38 -8.30 0.36 2.59
C GLN A 38 -8.74 1.30 1.46
N ILE A 39 -9.43 0.76 0.46
CA ILE A 39 -10.18 1.56 -0.49
C ILE A 39 -11.66 1.42 -0.16
N MET A 40 -12.41 2.52 -0.17
CA MET A 40 -13.85 2.53 0.12
C MET A 40 -14.61 2.81 -1.16
N LEU A 41 -15.57 1.94 -1.49
CA LEU A 41 -16.45 2.17 -2.65
C LEU A 41 -17.16 3.53 -2.56
N PRO A 42 -17.46 4.20 -3.69
CA PRO A 42 -17.29 3.72 -5.06
C PRO A 42 -15.85 3.82 -5.59
N THR A 43 -14.90 4.36 -4.81
CA THR A 43 -13.48 4.32 -5.19
C THR A 43 -13.00 2.88 -5.14
N ASN A 44 -12.81 2.31 -6.32
CA ASN A 44 -12.55 0.89 -6.50
C ASN A 44 -11.27 0.60 -7.28
N GLU A 45 -10.39 1.59 -7.39
CA GLU A 45 -9.11 1.48 -8.08
C GLU A 45 -7.95 1.84 -7.15
N ILE A 46 -6.84 1.10 -7.25
CA ILE A 46 -5.60 1.38 -6.53
C ILE A 46 -4.40 1.22 -7.46
N GLY A 47 -3.34 2.00 -7.21
CA GLY A 47 -2.06 1.83 -7.89
C GLY A 47 -1.24 0.71 -7.26
N LEU A 48 -0.77 -0.22 -8.10
CA LEU A 48 0.17 -1.27 -7.72
C LEU A 48 1.59 -0.91 -8.18
N TYR A 49 2.56 -1.11 -7.30
CA TYR A 49 3.94 -0.73 -7.51
C TYR A 49 4.88 -1.90 -7.26
N GLY A 50 5.32 -2.50 -8.35
CA GLY A 50 6.35 -3.52 -8.39
C GLY A 50 7.73 -2.97 -8.74
N THR A 51 8.77 -3.57 -8.18
CA THR A 51 10.14 -3.55 -8.70
C THR A 51 10.60 -4.98 -8.95
N VAL A 52 11.30 -5.17 -10.06
CA VAL A 52 11.89 -6.45 -10.44
C VAL A 52 13.32 -6.19 -10.89
N GLU A 53 14.27 -6.87 -10.27
CA GLU A 53 15.69 -6.80 -10.61
C GLU A 53 16.22 -8.21 -10.89
N ASP A 54 16.97 -8.35 -11.97
CA ASP A 54 17.74 -9.55 -12.27
C ASP A 54 19.23 -9.23 -12.16
N GLN A 55 19.95 -10.01 -11.37
CA GLN A 55 21.37 -9.75 -11.03
C GLN A 55 22.32 -10.80 -11.63
N THR A 56 21.81 -11.67 -12.51
CA THR A 56 22.63 -12.62 -13.27
C THR A 56 22.53 -12.37 -14.77
N PHE A 57 23.50 -12.94 -15.49
CA PHE A 57 23.59 -12.93 -16.95
C PHE A 57 24.09 -14.33 -17.29
N ALA A 58 23.26 -15.34 -17.00
CA ALA A 58 23.54 -16.71 -17.37
C ALA A 58 23.13 -16.96 -18.83
N THR A 59 23.70 -17.96 -19.50
CA THR A 59 23.25 -18.32 -20.85
C THR A 59 21.84 -18.93 -20.77
N GLY A 60 20.84 -18.26 -21.33
CA GLY A 60 19.41 -18.64 -21.21
C GLY A 60 18.54 -17.63 -20.43
N ASP A 61 19.18 -16.59 -19.88
CA ASP A 61 18.64 -15.51 -19.03
C ASP A 61 18.11 -14.28 -19.84
N ASP A 62 17.79 -14.49 -21.12
CA ASP A 62 17.56 -13.36 -22.04
C ASP A 62 16.11 -12.81 -21.97
N ARG A 63 15.28 -13.28 -21.03
CA ARG A 63 13.84 -12.96 -21.04
C ARG A 63 13.24 -12.83 -19.64
N LEU A 64 13.48 -11.69 -18.99
CA LEU A 64 12.73 -11.26 -17.83
C LEU A 64 11.28 -10.91 -18.21
N THR A 65 10.32 -11.63 -17.63
CA THR A 65 8.89 -11.35 -17.74
C THR A 65 8.26 -11.19 -16.38
N THR A 66 7.17 -10.41 -16.33
CA THR A 66 6.46 -10.08 -15.10
C THR A 66 4.97 -10.22 -15.27
N GLY A 67 4.26 -10.49 -14.19
CA GLY A 67 2.82 -10.65 -14.21
C GLY A 67 2.16 -10.49 -12.85
N TRP A 68 1.12 -9.65 -12.81
CA TRP A 68 0.18 -9.54 -11.70
C TRP A 68 -0.93 -10.58 -11.82
N SER A 69 -1.31 -11.16 -10.68
CA SER A 69 -2.39 -12.13 -10.58
C SER A 69 -3.17 -11.98 -9.28
N LEU A 70 -4.45 -12.35 -9.32
CA LEU A 70 -5.28 -12.53 -8.13
C LEU A 70 -5.05 -13.94 -7.58
N LEU A 71 -4.63 -14.07 -6.32
CA LEU A 71 -4.50 -15.35 -5.64
C LEU A 71 -5.78 -15.72 -4.87
N ALA A 72 -6.35 -14.76 -4.17
CA ALA A 72 -7.55 -14.95 -3.37
C ALA A 72 -8.33 -13.63 -3.24
N GLY A 73 -9.66 -13.73 -3.21
CA GLY A 73 -10.52 -12.58 -3.01
C GLY A 73 -11.99 -12.92 -3.27
N PRO A 74 -12.92 -12.05 -2.85
CA PRO A 74 -14.36 -12.29 -2.99
C PRO A 74 -14.86 -12.18 -4.43
N GLY A 75 -14.15 -11.46 -5.30
CA GLY A 75 -14.55 -11.21 -6.68
C GLY A 75 -13.37 -11.06 -7.66
N PRO A 76 -13.64 -10.73 -8.92
CA PRO A 76 -12.59 -10.50 -9.91
C PRO A 76 -11.82 -9.21 -9.63
N VAL A 77 -10.57 -9.17 -10.09
CA VAL A 77 -9.71 -7.98 -10.15
C VAL A 77 -9.27 -7.77 -11.59
N THR A 78 -9.46 -6.57 -12.10
CA THR A 78 -8.98 -6.17 -13.43
C THR A 78 -7.70 -5.37 -13.28
N PHE A 79 -6.69 -5.65 -14.10
CA PHE A 79 -5.46 -4.87 -14.16
C PHE A 79 -5.41 -4.10 -15.48
N ASP A 80 -5.02 -2.82 -15.44
CA ASP A 80 -4.85 -1.99 -16.65
C ASP A 80 -3.85 -2.65 -17.62
N ASP A 81 -2.70 -3.02 -17.09
CA ASP A 81 -1.71 -3.89 -17.73
C ASP A 81 -1.17 -4.86 -16.67
N ALA A 82 -1.55 -6.14 -16.78
CA ALA A 82 -1.11 -7.16 -15.85
C ALA A 82 0.38 -7.51 -16.00
N ALA A 83 0.99 -7.25 -17.16
CA ALA A 83 2.40 -7.54 -17.39
C ALA A 83 3.31 -6.43 -16.83
N ALA A 84 2.81 -5.20 -16.70
CA ALA A 84 3.58 -4.08 -16.15
C ALA A 84 3.73 -4.21 -14.62
N PRO A 85 4.97 -4.19 -14.07
CA PRO A 85 5.20 -4.20 -12.62
C PRO A 85 4.51 -3.03 -11.90
N ARG A 86 4.36 -1.89 -12.57
CA ARG A 86 3.59 -0.74 -12.09
C ARG A 86 2.32 -0.61 -12.92
N THR A 87 1.17 -0.76 -12.27
CA THR A 87 -0.13 -0.82 -12.95
C THR A 87 -1.24 -0.32 -12.02
N ARG A 88 -2.48 -0.32 -12.48
CA ARG A 88 -3.66 -0.13 -11.62
C ARG A 88 -4.47 -1.41 -11.55
N ALA A 89 -5.08 -1.64 -10.39
CA ALA A 89 -6.03 -2.72 -10.15
C ALA A 89 -7.40 -2.16 -9.79
N THR A 90 -8.44 -2.71 -10.40
CA THR A 90 -9.84 -2.34 -10.21
C THR A 90 -10.61 -3.51 -9.58
N PHE A 91 -11.37 -3.23 -8.53
CA PHE A 91 -12.12 -4.21 -7.73
C PHE A 91 -13.62 -4.03 -7.91
N ALA A 92 -14.36 -5.13 -7.98
CA ALA A 92 -15.82 -5.08 -8.16
C ALA A 92 -16.61 -5.29 -6.86
N GLN A 93 -16.00 -5.86 -5.83
CA GLN A 93 -16.70 -6.26 -4.61
C GLN A 93 -15.91 -5.85 -3.37
N PRO A 94 -16.60 -5.57 -2.24
CA PRO A 94 -15.94 -5.37 -0.97
C PRO A 94 -15.37 -6.69 -0.43
N GLY A 95 -14.24 -6.58 0.26
CA GLY A 95 -13.56 -7.66 0.97
C GLY A 95 -12.05 -7.60 0.79
N VAL A 96 -11.36 -8.63 1.30
CA VAL A 96 -9.89 -8.70 1.30
C VAL A 96 -9.40 -9.47 0.08
N TYR A 97 -8.44 -8.90 -0.63
CA TYR A 97 -7.81 -9.44 -1.82
C TYR A 97 -6.32 -9.67 -1.60
N LEU A 98 -5.83 -10.84 -2.01
CA LEU A 98 -4.41 -11.17 -2.07
C LEU A 98 -3.97 -11.17 -3.54
N LEU A 99 -3.08 -10.25 -3.89
CA LEU A 99 -2.51 -10.11 -5.24
C LEU A 99 -1.05 -10.51 -5.22
N ARG A 100 -0.56 -11.07 -6.34
CA ARG A 100 0.83 -11.49 -6.50
C ARG A 100 1.45 -10.88 -7.75
N LEU A 101 2.60 -10.25 -7.60
CA LEU A 101 3.53 -9.96 -8.68
C LEU A 101 4.52 -11.11 -8.80
N THR A 102 4.62 -11.72 -9.98
CA THR A 102 5.60 -12.76 -10.30
C THR A 102 6.60 -12.23 -11.31
N ALA A 103 7.86 -12.61 -11.18
CA ALA A 103 8.89 -12.44 -12.20
C ALA A 103 9.50 -13.78 -12.58
N ASP A 104 9.83 -13.93 -13.86
CA ASP A 104 10.40 -15.13 -14.48
C ASP A 104 11.52 -14.69 -15.43
N ASP A 105 12.75 -15.14 -15.20
CA ASP A 105 13.94 -14.82 -16.01
C ASP A 105 14.16 -15.80 -17.20
N GLY A 106 13.26 -16.77 -17.38
CA GLY A 106 13.38 -17.86 -18.33
C GLY A 106 13.93 -19.16 -17.73
N ALA A 107 14.49 -19.12 -16.53
CA ALA A 107 15.08 -20.27 -15.83
C ALA A 107 14.55 -20.45 -14.39
N LEU A 108 14.30 -19.36 -13.67
CA LEU A 108 13.82 -19.30 -12.30
C LEU A 108 12.71 -18.26 -12.15
N THR A 109 11.90 -18.42 -11.10
CA THR A 109 10.81 -17.49 -10.78
C THR A 109 10.91 -16.99 -9.35
N ALA A 110 10.43 -15.78 -9.14
CA ALA A 110 10.26 -15.17 -7.82
C ALA A 110 8.96 -14.36 -7.77
N HIS A 111 8.47 -14.07 -6.57
CA HIS A 111 7.22 -13.35 -6.42
C HIS A 111 7.16 -12.53 -5.14
N SER A 112 6.22 -11.57 -5.12
CA SER A 112 5.88 -10.76 -3.96
C SER A 112 4.37 -10.55 -3.90
N ASP A 113 3.81 -10.65 -2.69
CA ASP A 113 2.36 -10.61 -2.45
C ASP A 113 1.96 -9.29 -1.77
N VAL A 114 0.79 -8.75 -2.13
CA VAL A 114 0.18 -7.57 -1.50
C VAL A 114 -1.27 -7.86 -1.13
N THR A 115 -1.70 -7.33 0.01
CA THR A 115 -3.08 -7.45 0.48
C THR A 115 -3.79 -6.11 0.33
N VAL A 116 -4.98 -6.12 -0.27
CA VAL A 116 -5.84 -4.94 -0.43
C VAL A 116 -7.17 -5.20 0.26
N GLU A 117 -7.63 -4.27 1.08
CA GLU A 117 -8.95 -4.34 1.70
C GLU A 117 -9.91 -3.35 1.01
N VAL A 118 -10.97 -3.88 0.41
CA VAL A 118 -12.02 -3.08 -0.22
C VAL A 118 -13.18 -2.98 0.75
N LEU A 119 -13.36 -1.82 1.36
CA LEU A 119 -14.51 -1.55 2.22
C LEU A 119 -15.76 -1.34 1.37
N PRO A 120 -16.93 -1.80 1.84
CA PRO A 120 -18.19 -1.45 1.21
C PRO A 120 -18.35 0.07 1.16
N GLN A 121 -19.24 0.56 0.29
CA GLN A 121 -19.51 1.98 0.23
C GLN A 121 -19.91 2.44 1.63
N GLY A 122 -19.15 3.39 2.18
CA GLY A 122 -19.51 4.01 3.44
C GLY A 122 -20.95 4.46 3.32
N GLY A 123 -21.83 3.95 4.18
CA GLY A 123 -23.26 4.21 4.09
C GLY A 123 -23.52 5.70 3.93
N ASN A 124 -24.61 6.04 3.23
CA ASN A 124 -24.99 7.42 2.95
C ASN A 124 -24.59 8.35 4.10
N ARG A 125 -23.61 9.23 3.87
CA ARG A 125 -23.31 10.30 4.82
C ARG A 125 -24.61 11.06 4.99
N VAL A 126 -25.30 10.86 6.11
CA VAL A 126 -26.52 11.59 6.40
C VAL A 126 -26.08 13.00 6.72
N THR A 127 -26.41 13.94 5.83
CA THR A 127 -26.35 15.36 6.20
C THR A 127 -27.36 15.54 7.32
N LEU A 128 -26.87 15.62 8.55
CA LEU A 128 -27.71 16.03 9.66
C LEU A 128 -28.10 17.49 9.41
N PRO A 129 -29.38 17.86 9.57
CA PRO A 129 -29.79 19.25 9.51
C PRO A 129 -29.23 19.97 10.74
N GLY A 130 -27.95 20.35 10.68
CA GLY A 130 -27.24 21.02 11.77
C GLY A 130 -25.75 20.66 11.82
N ARG A 131 -24.99 21.48 12.54
CA ARG A 131 -23.63 21.15 12.97
C ARG A 131 -23.73 20.12 14.11
N VAL A 132 -22.97 19.03 14.00
CA VAL A 132 -22.78 18.12 15.14
C VAL A 132 -21.70 18.74 16.01
N GLU A 133 -22.11 19.34 17.12
CA GLU A 133 -21.25 19.90 18.14
C GLU A 133 -20.70 18.77 19.04
N ALA A 134 -19.77 17.96 18.53
CA ALA A 134 -19.19 16.86 19.32
C ALA A 134 -18.47 17.35 20.59
N GLU A 135 -18.05 18.61 20.61
CA GLU A 135 -17.53 19.33 21.77
C GLU A 135 -18.57 19.58 22.88
N ASN A 136 -19.86 19.53 22.55
CA ASN A 136 -20.98 19.64 23.50
C ASN A 136 -21.44 18.25 23.98
N TYR A 137 -20.49 17.41 24.37
CA TYR A 137 -20.81 16.15 25.02
C TYR A 137 -21.52 16.39 26.37
N LYS A 138 -22.21 15.35 26.84
CA LYS A 138 -23.05 15.41 28.03
C LYS A 138 -22.19 15.75 29.26
N ASP A 139 -22.60 16.73 30.05
CA ASP A 139 -21.93 17.07 31.30
C ASP A 139 -22.12 15.94 32.34
N GLY A 140 -21.15 15.74 33.22
CA GLY A 140 -21.27 14.75 34.32
C GLY A 140 -19.97 14.10 34.77
N GLY A 141 -18.86 14.36 34.08
CA GLY A 141 -17.57 13.76 34.40
C GLY A 141 -17.39 12.35 33.82
N GLU A 142 -16.27 11.75 34.23
CA GLU A 142 -15.85 10.40 33.86
C GLU A 142 -16.95 9.35 34.13
N GLY A 143 -17.27 8.54 33.12
CA GLY A 143 -18.28 7.48 33.18
C GLY A 143 -19.75 7.96 33.13
N VAL A 144 -20.02 9.26 33.00
CA VAL A 144 -21.38 9.83 32.88
C VAL A 144 -21.58 10.60 31.59
N GLY A 145 -20.56 11.38 31.22
CA GLY A 145 -20.54 12.29 30.09
C GLY A 145 -19.47 11.97 29.04
N TYR A 146 -18.34 11.45 29.50
CA TYR A 146 -17.17 11.04 28.72
C TYR A 146 -16.45 9.89 29.43
N HIS A 147 -15.54 9.22 28.73
CA HIS A 147 -14.59 8.26 29.30
C HIS A 147 -13.18 8.69 28.86
N ASP A 148 -12.37 9.12 29.81
CA ASP A 148 -11.03 9.65 29.66
C ASP A 148 -10.24 9.35 30.94
N LEU A 149 -9.29 8.42 30.83
CA LEU A 149 -8.48 7.94 31.93
C LEU A 149 -7.21 8.78 32.11
N THR A 150 -7.01 9.82 31.28
CA THR A 150 -5.87 10.72 31.36
C THR A 150 -6.19 11.96 32.21
N PHE A 151 -5.21 12.42 33.00
CA PHE A 151 -5.44 13.48 33.97
C PHE A 151 -5.35 14.87 33.33
N GLY A 152 -6.51 15.37 32.89
CA GLY A 152 -6.76 16.77 32.54
C GLY A 152 -6.65 17.11 31.04
N ASN A 153 -7.51 18.02 30.58
CA ASN A 153 -7.51 18.55 29.21
C ASN A 153 -6.18 19.28 28.89
N PHE A 154 -5.40 18.74 27.96
CA PHE A 154 -4.10 19.27 27.56
C PHE A 154 -4.13 20.73 27.05
N ALA A 155 -5.29 21.25 26.59
CA ALA A 155 -5.39 22.61 26.05
C ALA A 155 -6.21 23.60 26.90
N GLN A 156 -7.02 23.14 27.87
CA GLN A 156 -7.90 23.98 28.71
C GLN A 156 -8.79 24.98 27.94
N VAL A 157 -9.17 24.67 26.69
CA VAL A 157 -10.01 25.57 25.90
C VAL A 157 -11.45 25.06 25.88
N TYR A 158 -12.41 25.98 26.00
CA TYR A 158 -13.87 25.75 26.02
C TYR A 158 -14.42 25.03 27.26
N ARG A 159 -13.76 23.98 27.75
CA ARG A 159 -14.11 23.25 28.99
C ARG A 159 -12.87 22.90 29.82
N THR A 160 -13.07 22.79 31.13
CA THR A 160 -12.00 22.61 32.14
C THR A 160 -11.95 21.19 32.73
N ASP A 161 -12.73 20.27 32.17
CA ASP A 161 -12.82 18.87 32.57
C ASP A 161 -11.78 18.00 31.84
N GLY A 162 -11.87 16.67 31.95
CA GLY A 162 -10.80 15.75 31.58
C GLY A 162 -10.58 15.56 30.08
N VAL A 163 -11.57 15.88 29.24
CA VAL A 163 -11.53 15.60 27.81
C VAL A 163 -10.53 16.49 27.08
N ASP A 164 -9.64 15.88 26.32
CA ASP A 164 -8.70 16.58 25.44
C ASP A 164 -9.39 17.26 24.25
N LEU A 165 -9.42 18.60 24.29
CA LEU A 165 -9.96 19.44 23.22
C LEU A 165 -8.82 20.22 22.53
N ASN A 166 -8.89 20.39 21.21
CA ASN A 166 -8.01 21.31 20.47
C ASN A 166 -8.82 22.22 19.55
N TYR A 167 -8.23 23.33 19.13
CA TYR A 167 -8.79 24.16 18.05
C TYR A 167 -8.90 23.35 16.76
N ALA A 168 -10.06 23.44 16.10
CA ALA A 168 -10.22 22.88 14.76
C ALA A 168 -9.43 23.75 13.75
N TYR A 169 -8.45 23.16 13.06
CA TYR A 169 -7.57 23.90 12.14
C TYR A 169 -8.24 24.37 10.83
N ASN A 170 -9.49 23.99 10.56
CA ASN A 170 -10.11 24.21 9.26
C ASN A 170 -11.35 25.13 9.23
N GLU A 171 -11.89 25.62 10.34
CA GLU A 171 -12.92 26.67 10.24
C GLU A 171 -12.95 27.56 11.48
N TRP A 172 -13.02 28.87 11.23
CA TRP A 172 -12.61 29.98 12.09
C TRP A 172 -13.40 30.20 13.40
N THR A 173 -14.03 29.18 14.00
CA THR A 173 -14.69 29.25 15.34
C THR A 173 -14.91 27.92 16.08
N GLY A 174 -14.41 26.76 15.63
CA GLY A 174 -14.76 25.45 16.21
C GLY A 174 -13.69 24.75 17.07
N TYR A 175 -14.11 23.83 17.95
CA TYR A 175 -13.24 22.88 18.66
C TYR A 175 -13.38 21.47 18.07
N SER A 176 -12.28 20.72 18.06
CA SER A 176 -12.27 19.29 17.71
C SER A 176 -12.02 18.47 18.96
N LEU A 177 -12.71 17.34 19.06
CA LEU A 177 -12.39 16.30 20.02
C LEU A 177 -11.14 15.57 19.55
N VAL A 178 -10.14 15.42 20.42
CA VAL A 178 -8.82 14.92 20.04
C VAL A 178 -8.60 13.51 20.54
N HIS A 179 -9.05 13.23 21.76
CA HIS A 179 -8.89 11.94 22.40
C HIS A 179 -10.04 11.67 23.38
N MET A 180 -10.43 10.40 23.44
CA MET A 180 -11.30 9.80 24.46
C MET A 180 -10.79 8.37 24.63
N ASP A 181 -10.75 7.87 25.86
CA ASP A 181 -10.38 6.48 26.11
C ASP A 181 -11.61 5.57 25.89
N PRO A 182 -11.42 4.37 25.30
CA PRO A 182 -12.50 3.44 25.02
C PRO A 182 -13.20 2.92 26.29
#